data_AF-A0A6J3KDL1-F1
#
_entry.id   AF-A0A6J3KDL1-F1
#
_cell.length_a   1.000
_cell.length_b   1.000
_cell.length_c   1.000
_cell.angle_alpha   90.00
_cell.angle_beta   90.00
_cell.angle_gamma   90.00
#
_symmetry.space_group_name_H-M   'P 1'
#
loop_
_entity.id
_entity.type
_entity.pdbx_description
1 polymer ?
#
loop_
_entity_poly.entity_id
_entity_poly.type
_entity_poly.pdbx_seq_one_letter_code
_entity_poly.pdbx_strand_id
1 'polypeptide(L)'
;MSTKFLFIESMNILSTIPQYHTLLEIFVILWLIWFISKRYFSRDRTLTEDEIERKLAEWNPEPLINNPQMNHISLNPRCITSRAGKRIVVDGKDCLNLGTHNYLGLTENNEIEKDAIAAIRKYGVGSCGPRGFYGTVDVHLELEERLADYTDTEEAVVYSYGFSTIASAIAAYCKRRDLIFVDEQANFAIQKGLDATKANIIYFKHNDVNDLSNLLMKQAKIDEQNLKKAAKIKRFLIVEGIYMNTGNICPLPELVALCRQYKLRIFIDESISFGTLGKHGKGITEHFDVPKCEIDMIMGSLDWAMGSIGGFCVGTSFIIEHQRLSGLGYCFSASLPPLLTTAAITSLNIMKNNPQLFRSLRDNCIAINEGLQKIHCLECSSFPESPVKHVYLKNKKDRTTEEKLLSKISDKCIENNLAVITPAYLEAEKNIPRPSLRLCVSTLLNKSDIDFAVNVLKNCAEEILSV
;
A
#
# COMPACT_ATOMS: atom_id res chain seq x y z
N MET A 1 68.22 28.32 -30.22
CA MET A 1 66.89 28.96 -30.34
C MET A 1 66.40 29.28 -28.93
N SER A 2 66.90 30.35 -28.33
CA SER A 2 66.27 31.69 -28.23
C SER A 2 65.04 31.75 -27.32
N THR A 3 65.30 31.89 -26.02
CA THR A 3 64.37 32.39 -24.99
C THR A 3 63.78 33.76 -25.33
N LYS A 4 64.42 34.54 -26.22
CA LYS A 4 63.87 35.80 -26.75
C LYS A 4 62.66 35.58 -27.67
N PHE A 5 62.53 34.45 -28.36
CA PHE A 5 61.36 34.18 -29.22
C PHE A 5 60.12 33.79 -28.41
N LEU A 6 60.29 33.05 -27.31
CA LEU A 6 59.18 32.59 -26.46
C LEU A 6 58.42 33.74 -25.80
N PHE A 7 59.13 34.79 -25.37
CA PHE A 7 58.53 35.99 -24.75
C PHE A 7 57.77 36.84 -25.78
N ILE A 8 58.27 36.95 -27.01
CA ILE A 8 57.64 37.71 -28.08
C ILE A 8 56.42 36.96 -28.64
N GLU A 9 56.48 35.63 -28.77
CA GLU A 9 55.34 34.79 -29.14
C GLU A 9 54.22 34.84 -28.10
N SER A 10 54.56 34.78 -26.80
CA SER A 10 53.55 34.89 -25.75
C SER A 10 52.91 36.28 -25.68
N MET A 11 53.65 37.36 -25.99
CA MET A 11 53.07 38.70 -26.14
C MET A 11 52.15 38.84 -27.36
N ASN A 12 52.47 38.19 -28.48
CA ASN A 12 51.61 38.16 -29.67
C ASN A 12 50.33 37.34 -29.45
N ILE A 13 50.41 36.25 -28.70
CA ILE A 13 49.23 35.47 -28.32
C ILE A 13 48.33 36.32 -27.41
N LEU A 14 48.88 37.04 -26.43
CA LEU A 14 48.11 37.95 -25.57
C LEU A 14 47.44 39.10 -26.33
N SER A 15 48.03 39.59 -27.43
CA SER A 15 47.43 40.67 -28.22
C SER A 15 46.35 40.19 -29.19
N THR A 16 46.30 38.90 -29.53
CA THR A 16 45.26 38.27 -30.36
C THR A 16 44.02 37.81 -29.58
N ILE A 17 44.12 37.72 -28.25
CA ILE A 17 43.01 37.29 -27.40
C ILE A 17 42.03 38.46 -27.18
N PRO A 18 40.73 38.27 -27.42
CA PRO A 18 39.72 39.29 -27.16
C PRO A 18 39.75 39.76 -25.70
N GLN A 19 39.65 41.06 -25.46
CA GLN A 19 39.76 41.66 -24.12
C GLN A 19 38.80 41.07 -23.08
N TYR A 20 37.65 40.55 -23.51
CA TYR A 20 36.69 39.89 -22.61
C TYR A 20 37.22 38.57 -22.04
N HIS A 21 38.08 37.85 -22.77
CA HIS A 21 38.57 36.54 -22.37
C HIS A 21 39.68 36.67 -21.31
N THR A 22 40.55 37.67 -21.45
CA THR A 22 41.55 38.03 -20.42
C THR A 22 40.88 38.60 -19.17
N LEU A 23 39.83 39.42 -19.32
CA LEU A 23 39.02 39.87 -18.18
C LEU A 23 38.33 38.72 -17.45
N LEU A 24 37.79 37.74 -18.18
CA LEU A 24 37.17 36.55 -17.61
C LEU A 24 38.19 35.68 -16.87
N GLU A 25 39.37 35.44 -17.43
CA GLU A 25 40.43 34.68 -16.75
C GLU A 25 40.92 35.37 -15.48
N ILE A 26 41.15 36.68 -15.53
CA ILE A 26 41.52 37.46 -14.34
C ILE A 26 40.41 37.37 -13.29
N PHE A 27 39.15 37.49 -13.71
CA PHE A 27 38.01 37.33 -12.81
C PHE A 27 37.93 35.93 -12.20
N VAL A 28 38.12 34.87 -13.00
CA VAL A 28 38.10 33.48 -12.52
C VAL A 28 39.25 33.24 -11.55
N ILE A 29 40.46 33.75 -11.83
CA ILE A 29 41.62 33.65 -10.94
C ILE A 29 41.37 34.39 -9.62
N LEU A 30 40.88 35.63 -9.68
CA LEU A 30 40.52 36.40 -8.49
C LEU A 30 39.40 35.72 -7.69
N TRP A 31 38.42 35.15 -8.37
CA TRP A 31 37.34 34.38 -7.74
C TRP A 31 37.85 33.09 -7.10
N LEU A 32 38.80 32.40 -7.73
CA LEU A 32 39.45 31.20 -7.18
C LEU A 32 40.31 31.55 -5.96
N ILE A 33 41.07 32.65 -6.01
CA ILE A 33 41.86 33.16 -4.87
C ILE A 33 40.92 33.54 -3.72
N TRP A 34 39.82 34.25 -4.02
CA TRP A 34 38.81 34.59 -3.02
C TRP A 34 38.15 33.34 -2.45
N PHE A 35 37.80 32.35 -3.28
CA PHE A 35 37.16 31.11 -2.86
C PHE A 35 38.08 30.26 -1.98
N ILE A 36 39.36 30.12 -2.36
CA ILE A 36 40.38 29.43 -1.56
C ILE A 36 40.63 30.18 -0.25
N SER A 37 40.76 31.51 -0.30
CA SER A 37 40.94 32.35 0.90
C SER A 37 39.75 32.21 1.86
N LYS A 38 38.52 32.28 1.34
CA LYS A 38 37.30 32.09 2.13
C LYS A 38 37.23 30.68 2.73
N ARG A 39 37.70 29.66 2.00
CA ARG A 39 37.79 28.29 2.50
C ARG A 39 38.89 28.11 3.56
N TYR A 40 39.99 28.86 3.46
CA TYR A 40 41.08 28.86 4.45
C TYR A 40 40.71 29.63 5.72
N PHE A 41 39.94 30.72 5.60
CA PHE A 41 39.36 31.47 6.71
C PHE A 41 38.12 30.79 7.33
N SER A 42 37.49 29.86 6.60
CA SER A 42 36.47 28.95 7.11
C SER A 42 37.09 27.71 7.77
N ARG A 43 38.26 27.85 8.40
CA ARG A 43 38.71 26.93 9.45
C ARG A 43 37.88 27.23 10.70
N ASP A 44 37.33 26.18 11.31
CA ASP A 44 36.49 26.23 12.50
C ASP A 44 36.97 27.30 13.48
N ARG A 45 36.20 28.38 13.58
CA ARG A 45 36.34 29.31 14.69
C ARG A 45 35.91 28.52 15.93
N THR A 46 36.87 28.11 16.75
CA THR A 46 36.59 27.57 18.08
C THR A 46 35.83 28.63 18.86
N LEU A 47 34.53 28.41 19.03
CA LEU A 47 33.67 29.29 19.84
C LEU A 47 34.22 29.28 21.27
N THR A 48 34.30 30.45 21.90
CA THR A 48 34.58 30.54 23.34
C THR A 48 33.44 29.88 24.13
N GLU A 49 33.72 29.39 25.34
CA GLU A 49 32.71 28.78 26.22
C GLU A 49 31.49 29.72 26.40
N ASP A 50 31.74 31.02 26.61
CA ASP A 50 30.69 32.05 26.70
C ASP A 50 29.83 32.18 25.43
N GLU A 51 30.42 32.03 24.23
CA GLU A 51 29.68 32.09 22.97
C GLU A 51 28.80 30.84 22.77
N ILE A 52 29.26 29.68 23.25
CA ILE A 52 28.49 28.43 23.26
C ILE A 52 27.33 28.54 24.25
N GLU A 53 27.59 28.99 25.48
CA GLU A 53 26.55 29.18 26.49
C GLU A 53 25.48 30.17 26.03
N ARG A 54 25.88 31.30 25.43
CA ARG A 54 24.92 32.24 24.85
C ARG A 54 24.08 31.61 23.74
N LYS A 55 24.68 30.85 22.83
CA LYS A 55 23.95 30.18 21.74
C LYS A 55 23.01 29.10 22.26
N LEU A 56 23.41 28.36 23.29
CA LEU A 56 22.55 27.37 23.93
C LEU A 56 21.39 28.04 24.68
N ALA A 57 21.63 29.18 25.32
CA ALA A 57 20.60 29.97 25.99
C ALA A 57 19.61 30.63 25.02
N GLU A 58 20.08 31.04 23.84
CA GLU A 58 19.24 31.59 22.76
C GLU A 58 18.54 30.49 21.94
N TRP A 59 19.03 29.26 21.98
CA TRP A 59 18.48 28.16 21.19
C TRP A 59 17.21 27.61 21.84
N ASN A 60 16.07 27.87 21.18
CA ASN A 60 14.83 27.19 21.47
C ASN A 60 14.55 26.18 20.34
N PRO A 61 14.64 24.86 20.58
CA PRO A 61 14.32 23.88 19.56
C PRO A 61 12.87 24.05 19.11
N GLU A 62 12.66 24.07 17.79
CA GLU A 62 11.30 23.94 17.28
C GLU A 62 10.74 22.59 17.75
N PRO A 63 9.53 22.58 18.34
CA PRO A 63 8.92 21.32 18.73
C PRO A 63 8.70 20.46 17.48
N LEU A 64 8.81 19.15 17.63
CA LEU A 64 8.57 18.21 16.53
C LEU A 64 7.16 18.33 15.93
N ILE A 65 6.22 18.89 16.70
CA ILE A 65 4.83 19.15 16.29
C ILE A 65 4.38 20.53 16.79
N ASN A 66 3.57 21.21 15.98
CA ASN A 66 2.87 22.43 16.39
C ASN A 66 1.56 22.03 17.10
N ASN A 67 1.33 22.58 18.30
CA ASN A 67 0.15 22.41 19.19
C ASN A 67 -0.80 21.25 18.85
N PRO A 68 -0.79 20.14 19.62
CA PRO A 68 -1.61 18.98 19.33
C PRO A 68 -3.11 19.30 19.33
N GLN A 69 -3.84 18.88 18.29
CA GLN A 69 -5.30 18.97 18.25
C GLN A 69 -5.89 17.98 19.26
N MET A 70 -6.21 18.44 20.46
CA MET A 70 -6.74 17.63 21.56
C MET A 70 -8.06 16.91 21.24
N ASN A 71 -8.81 17.36 20.22
CA ASN A 71 -10.08 16.77 19.78
C ASN A 71 -9.94 15.85 18.55
N HIS A 72 -8.72 15.45 18.17
CA HIS A 72 -8.54 14.56 17.02
C HIS A 72 -9.12 13.17 17.30
N ILE A 73 -9.81 12.58 16.33
CA ILE A 73 -10.51 11.29 16.50
C ILE A 73 -9.55 10.15 16.91
N SER A 74 -8.31 10.19 16.43
CA SER A 74 -7.26 9.23 16.82
C SER A 74 -6.85 9.29 18.29
N LEU A 75 -7.15 10.38 19.00
CA LEU A 75 -6.93 10.48 20.45
C LEU A 75 -8.05 9.83 21.26
N ASN A 76 -9.23 9.64 20.65
CA ASN A 76 -10.38 8.97 21.26
C ASN A 76 -10.79 7.77 20.39
N PRO A 77 -9.96 6.71 20.33
CA PRO A 77 -10.25 5.55 19.50
C PRO A 77 -11.50 4.82 20.00
N ARG A 78 -12.35 4.38 19.07
CA ARG A 78 -13.46 3.47 19.39
C ARG A 78 -12.90 2.13 19.87
N CYS A 79 -13.47 1.60 20.94
CA CYS A 79 -12.99 0.38 21.58
C CYS A 79 -13.91 -0.80 21.27
N ILE A 80 -13.32 -1.93 20.86
CA ILE A 80 -14.03 -3.21 20.69
C ILE A 80 -13.74 -4.09 21.91
N THR A 81 -14.77 -4.51 22.63
CA THR A 81 -14.65 -5.31 23.86
C THR A 81 -15.15 -6.75 23.75
N SER A 82 -15.51 -7.18 22.54
CA SER A 82 -15.94 -8.55 22.24
C SER A 82 -14.96 -9.28 21.30
N ARG A 83 -15.21 -10.58 21.07
CA ARG A 83 -14.61 -11.30 19.93
C ARG A 83 -14.99 -10.59 18.63
N ALA A 84 -14.07 -10.56 17.66
CA ALA A 84 -14.34 -10.04 16.33
C ALA A 84 -15.00 -11.13 15.47
N GLY A 85 -16.27 -10.94 15.13
CA GLY A 85 -17.07 -11.88 14.35
C GLY A 85 -18.27 -11.18 13.72
N LYS A 86 -19.36 -11.91 13.48
CA LYS A 86 -20.62 -11.36 12.94
C LYS A 86 -21.16 -10.17 13.75
N ARG A 87 -21.05 -10.26 15.07
CA ARG A 87 -21.46 -9.22 16.03
C ARG A 87 -20.23 -8.73 16.79
N ILE A 88 -20.16 -7.43 17.04
CA ILE A 88 -19.10 -6.81 17.83
C ILE A 88 -19.66 -5.78 18.80
N VAL A 89 -19.04 -5.65 19.98
CA VAL A 89 -19.40 -4.63 20.98
C VAL A 89 -18.48 -3.42 20.79
N VAL A 90 -19.00 -2.34 20.21
CA VAL A 90 -18.28 -1.08 19.99
C VAL A 90 -18.72 -0.07 21.03
N ASP A 91 -17.81 0.41 21.87
CA ASP A 91 -18.10 1.38 22.94
C ASP A 91 -19.33 0.98 23.81
N GLY A 92 -19.44 -0.32 24.11
CA GLY A 92 -20.54 -0.90 24.89
C GLY A 92 -21.83 -1.19 24.10
N LYS A 93 -21.88 -0.90 22.80
CA LYS A 93 -23.02 -1.20 21.92
C LYS A 93 -22.79 -2.47 21.11
N ASP A 94 -23.65 -3.46 21.28
CA ASP A 94 -23.64 -4.69 20.47
C ASP A 94 -24.18 -4.39 19.06
N CYS A 95 -23.32 -4.52 18.06
CA CYS A 95 -23.53 -4.09 16.68
C CYS A 95 -23.33 -5.24 15.68
N LEU A 96 -24.11 -5.23 14.59
CA LEU A 96 -23.83 -6.04 13.41
C LEU A 96 -22.57 -5.49 12.75
N ASN A 97 -21.60 -6.38 12.49
CA ASN A 97 -20.27 -5.99 12.04
C ASN A 97 -20.20 -5.86 10.52
N LEU A 98 -20.10 -4.62 10.02
CA LEU A 98 -19.68 -4.28 8.66
C LEU A 98 -18.41 -3.41 8.68
N GLY A 99 -17.72 -3.33 9.81
CA GLY A 99 -16.58 -2.43 10.04
C GLY A 99 -15.21 -3.13 9.96
N THR A 100 -15.17 -4.45 9.86
CA THR A 100 -13.93 -5.23 9.85
C THR A 100 -13.79 -6.07 8.58
N HIS A 101 -12.56 -6.25 8.10
CA HIS A 101 -12.24 -6.98 6.87
C HIS A 101 -12.30 -8.52 7.00
N ASN A 102 -13.17 -9.05 7.87
CA ASN A 102 -13.37 -10.48 8.10
C ASN A 102 -14.32 -11.10 7.06
N TYR A 103 -13.91 -11.10 5.79
CA TYR A 103 -14.78 -11.44 4.67
C TYR A 103 -15.28 -12.90 4.72
N LEU A 104 -14.42 -13.84 5.12
CA LEU A 104 -14.77 -15.27 5.16
C LEU A 104 -15.29 -15.73 6.52
N GLY A 105 -15.35 -14.84 7.52
CA GLY A 105 -15.83 -15.20 8.85
C GLY A 105 -14.88 -16.10 9.65
N LEU A 106 -13.61 -16.19 9.25
CA LEU A 106 -12.66 -17.18 9.80
C LEU A 106 -12.12 -16.78 11.18
N THR A 107 -12.18 -15.51 11.57
CA THR A 107 -11.65 -15.06 12.88
C THR A 107 -12.35 -15.68 14.08
N GLU A 108 -13.60 -16.16 13.94
CA GLU A 108 -14.37 -16.81 15.00
C GLU A 108 -14.50 -18.33 14.81
N ASN A 109 -13.65 -18.93 13.97
CA ASN A 109 -13.69 -20.35 13.69
C ASN A 109 -13.01 -21.16 14.83
N ASN A 110 -13.75 -22.14 15.38
CA ASN A 110 -13.28 -22.98 16.48
C ASN A 110 -12.09 -23.89 16.12
N GLU A 111 -11.97 -24.33 14.87
CA GLU A 111 -10.84 -25.15 14.40
C GLU A 111 -9.55 -24.33 14.41
N ILE A 112 -9.62 -23.10 13.90
CA ILE A 112 -8.50 -22.14 13.91
C ILE A 112 -8.09 -21.81 15.35
N GLU A 113 -9.05 -21.53 16.25
CA GLU A 113 -8.77 -21.24 17.67
C GLU A 113 -8.04 -22.43 18.33
N LYS A 114 -8.52 -23.65 18.10
CA LYS A 114 -7.93 -24.88 18.65
C LYS A 114 -6.50 -25.10 18.16
N ASP A 115 -6.24 -24.93 16.86
CA ASP A 115 -4.92 -25.12 16.27
C ASP A 115 -3.93 -24.05 16.73
N ALA A 116 -4.39 -22.80 16.86
CA ALA A 116 -3.59 -21.72 17.44
C ALA A 116 -3.19 -22.01 18.90
N ILE A 117 -4.11 -22.51 19.73
CA ILE A 117 -3.82 -22.93 21.11
C ILE A 117 -2.79 -24.06 21.13
N ALA A 118 -2.92 -25.05 20.24
CA ALA A 118 -1.94 -26.15 20.12
C ALA A 118 -0.55 -25.62 19.72
N ALA A 119 -0.49 -24.68 18.77
CA ALA A 119 0.74 -24.02 18.38
C ALA A 119 1.39 -23.24 19.54
N ILE A 120 0.60 -22.55 20.38
CA ILE A 120 1.11 -21.89 21.59
C ILE A 120 1.77 -22.91 22.53
N ARG A 121 1.16 -24.09 22.72
CA ARG A 121 1.72 -25.14 23.58
C ARG A 121 3.01 -25.75 23.03
N LYS A 122 3.16 -25.80 21.70
CA LYS A 122 4.34 -26.36 21.05
C LYS A 122 5.49 -25.35 20.92
N TYR A 123 5.19 -24.11 20.50
CA TYR A 123 6.20 -23.12 20.08
C TYR A 123 6.29 -21.88 20.99
N GLY A 124 5.33 -21.68 21.89
CA GLY A 124 5.20 -20.43 22.65
C GLY A 124 4.52 -19.31 21.85
N VAL A 125 4.67 -18.07 22.32
CA VAL A 125 3.91 -16.90 21.82
C VAL A 125 4.56 -16.19 20.63
N GLY A 126 5.78 -16.56 20.24
CA GLY A 126 6.50 -15.92 19.14
C GLY A 126 7.87 -16.55 18.88
N SER A 127 8.49 -16.20 17.75
CA SER A 127 9.82 -16.70 17.33
C SER A 127 10.99 -15.87 17.85
N CYS A 128 10.74 -14.64 18.30
CA CYS A 128 11.75 -13.68 18.80
C CYS A 128 12.94 -13.43 17.85
N GLY A 129 12.77 -13.64 16.54
CA GLY A 129 13.84 -13.46 15.58
C GLY A 129 13.35 -13.30 14.14
N PRO A 130 14.13 -12.64 13.26
CA PRO A 130 13.82 -12.52 11.84
C PRO A 130 14.05 -13.81 11.04
N ARG A 131 13.25 -13.99 9.97
CA ARG A 131 13.35 -15.16 9.08
C ARG A 131 14.70 -15.25 8.35
N GLY A 132 15.32 -14.11 8.05
CA GLY A 132 16.64 -14.05 7.41
C GLY A 132 17.80 -14.55 8.28
N PHE A 133 17.56 -14.88 9.55
CA PHE A 133 18.60 -15.31 10.49
C PHE A 133 18.19 -16.57 11.25
N TYR A 134 17.55 -16.43 12.42
CA TYR A 134 17.23 -17.54 13.34
C TYR A 134 15.75 -17.61 13.73
N GLY A 135 14.88 -16.86 13.06
CA GLY A 135 13.44 -16.79 13.35
C GLY A 135 12.56 -17.80 12.60
N THR A 136 13.14 -18.70 11.81
CA THR A 136 12.37 -19.66 11.01
C THR A 136 11.98 -20.88 11.84
N VAL A 137 10.67 -21.03 12.06
CA VAL A 137 10.01 -22.21 12.64
C VAL A 137 9.37 -23.05 11.53
N ASP A 138 9.25 -24.37 11.69
CA ASP A 138 8.72 -25.33 10.70
C ASP A 138 7.40 -24.89 10.05
N VAL A 139 6.43 -24.41 10.83
CA VAL A 139 5.13 -23.94 10.32
C VAL A 139 5.23 -22.78 9.31
N HIS A 140 6.31 -21.99 9.32
CA HIS A 140 6.49 -20.95 8.30
C HIS A 140 6.77 -21.54 6.93
N LEU A 141 7.58 -22.60 6.88
CA LEU A 141 7.90 -23.29 5.64
C LEU A 141 6.67 -24.04 5.12
N GLU A 142 5.91 -24.66 6.03
CA GLU A 142 4.63 -25.28 5.68
C GLU A 142 3.63 -24.26 5.12
N LEU A 143 3.50 -23.07 5.72
CA LEU A 143 2.62 -22.04 5.19
C LEU A 143 3.08 -21.56 3.81
N GLU A 144 4.39 -21.40 3.59
CA GLU A 144 4.96 -21.03 2.30
C GLU A 144 4.65 -22.07 1.22
N GLU A 145 4.88 -23.36 1.50
CA GLU A 145 4.54 -24.47 0.60
C GLU A 145 3.05 -24.47 0.27
N ARG A 146 2.18 -24.36 1.27
CA ARG A 146 0.72 -24.37 1.08
C ARG A 146 0.22 -23.15 0.30
N LEU A 147 0.82 -21.98 0.47
CA LEU A 147 0.48 -20.79 -0.30
C LEU A 147 0.89 -20.94 -1.77
N ALA A 148 2.09 -21.48 -2.04
CA ALA A 148 2.54 -21.76 -3.40
C ALA A 148 1.59 -22.74 -4.10
N ASP A 149 1.27 -23.86 -3.43
CA ASP A 149 0.31 -24.86 -3.89
C ASP A 149 -1.08 -24.27 -4.15
N TYR A 150 -1.58 -23.43 -3.23
CA TYR A 150 -2.92 -22.86 -3.35
C TYR A 150 -3.02 -21.88 -4.52
N THR A 151 -1.95 -21.14 -4.79
CA THR A 151 -1.91 -20.10 -5.83
C THR A 151 -1.45 -20.61 -7.20
N ASP A 152 -1.14 -21.91 -7.31
CA ASP A 152 -0.54 -22.53 -8.50
C ASP A 152 0.78 -21.83 -8.93
N THR A 153 1.64 -21.50 -7.96
CA THR A 153 2.93 -20.84 -8.17
C THR A 153 4.09 -21.72 -7.69
N GLU A 154 5.33 -21.38 -8.06
CA GLU A 154 6.50 -22.21 -7.74
C GLU A 154 6.87 -22.10 -6.26
N GLU A 155 6.89 -20.87 -5.72
CA GLU A 155 7.28 -20.60 -4.34
C GLU A 155 6.49 -19.44 -3.73
N ALA A 156 6.49 -19.42 -2.40
CA ALA A 156 5.98 -18.33 -1.58
C ALA A 156 7.00 -17.89 -0.53
N VAL A 157 6.90 -16.63 -0.09
CA VAL A 157 7.58 -16.12 1.10
C VAL A 157 6.60 -15.40 2.01
N VAL A 158 6.70 -15.64 3.31
CA VAL A 158 5.80 -15.08 4.33
C VAL A 158 6.48 -13.99 5.16
N TYR A 159 5.71 -12.95 5.43
CA TYR A 159 6.03 -11.78 6.22
C TYR A 159 5.11 -11.69 7.43
N SER A 160 5.56 -10.97 8.46
CA SER A 160 4.85 -10.84 9.74
C SER A 160 3.74 -9.80 9.73
N TYR A 161 3.71 -8.93 8.72
CA TYR A 161 2.67 -7.89 8.59
C TYR A 161 2.39 -7.55 7.12
N GLY A 162 1.10 -7.53 6.74
CA GLY A 162 0.66 -7.29 5.37
C GLY A 162 1.19 -5.98 4.79
N PHE A 163 1.01 -4.86 5.49
CA PHE A 163 1.49 -3.54 5.02
C PHE A 163 3.00 -3.53 4.71
N SER A 164 3.82 -4.07 5.61
CA SER A 164 5.28 -4.15 5.43
C SER A 164 5.68 -5.09 4.31
N THR A 165 4.87 -6.11 4.03
CA THR A 165 5.07 -7.03 2.89
C THR A 165 5.05 -6.26 1.58
N ILE A 166 3.97 -5.51 1.35
CA ILE A 166 3.73 -4.75 0.12
C ILE A 166 4.84 -3.71 -0.07
N ALA A 167 5.13 -2.91 0.96
CA ALA A 167 6.15 -1.88 0.90
C ALA A 167 7.57 -2.48 0.68
N SER A 168 7.87 -3.60 1.33
CA SER A 168 9.17 -4.29 1.20
C SER A 168 9.33 -5.01 -0.14
N ALA A 169 8.26 -5.56 -0.70
CA ALA A 169 8.25 -6.24 -2.00
C ALA A 169 8.64 -5.28 -3.12
N ILE A 170 7.95 -4.14 -3.20
CA ILE A 170 8.19 -3.14 -4.24
C ILE A 170 9.65 -2.63 -4.22
N ALA A 171 10.17 -2.31 -3.03
CA ALA A 171 11.54 -1.79 -2.84
C ALA A 171 12.65 -2.83 -3.11
N ALA A 172 12.35 -4.12 -2.98
CA ALA A 172 13.31 -5.19 -3.24
C ALA A 172 13.72 -5.25 -4.73
N TYR A 173 12.79 -4.97 -5.65
CA TYR A 173 13.03 -5.05 -7.10
C TYR A 173 13.26 -3.70 -7.76
N CYS A 174 12.46 -2.69 -7.43
CA CYS A 174 12.51 -1.42 -8.14
C CYS A 174 13.62 -0.52 -7.56
N LYS A 175 14.46 0.04 -8.42
CA LYS A 175 15.60 0.89 -8.05
C LYS A 175 15.44 2.29 -8.65
N ARG A 176 16.24 3.25 -8.17
CA ARG A 176 16.22 4.67 -8.56
C ARG A 176 16.17 4.98 -10.07
N ARG A 177 16.70 4.10 -10.91
CA ARG A 177 16.74 4.30 -12.38
C ARG A 177 15.54 3.70 -13.11
N ASP A 178 14.76 2.88 -12.43
CA ASP A 178 13.62 2.19 -13.01
C ASP A 178 12.43 3.14 -13.16
N LEU A 179 11.47 2.68 -13.95
CA LEU A 179 10.22 3.38 -14.21
C LEU A 179 9.06 2.53 -13.70
N ILE A 180 8.22 3.13 -12.87
CA ILE A 180 7.07 2.45 -12.26
C ILE A 180 5.81 3.18 -12.70
N PHE A 181 4.92 2.46 -13.37
CA PHE A 181 3.56 2.88 -13.64
C PHE A 181 2.66 2.34 -12.52
N VAL A 182 1.82 3.20 -11.96
CA VAL A 182 0.95 2.83 -10.84
C VAL A 182 -0.36 3.60 -10.95
N ASP A 183 -1.44 2.96 -10.54
CA ASP A 183 -2.75 3.58 -10.48
C ASP A 183 -2.76 4.70 -9.43
N GLU A 184 -3.39 5.84 -9.74
CA GLU A 184 -3.44 6.98 -8.83
C GLU A 184 -4.15 6.70 -7.49
N GLN A 185 -5.03 5.70 -7.41
CA GLN A 185 -5.75 5.33 -6.19
C GLN A 185 -5.10 4.18 -5.40
N ALA A 186 -3.86 3.80 -5.75
CA ALA A 186 -3.14 2.72 -5.07
C ALA A 186 -3.09 2.92 -3.55
N ASN A 187 -3.25 1.82 -2.81
CA ASN A 187 -3.28 1.84 -1.36
C ASN A 187 -1.99 2.39 -0.72
N PHE A 188 -2.08 2.76 0.55
CA PHE A 188 -1.00 3.43 1.24
C PHE A 188 0.27 2.58 1.36
N ALA A 189 0.15 1.25 1.44
CA ALA A 189 1.29 0.34 1.52
C ALA A 189 2.09 0.35 0.20
N ILE A 190 1.40 0.36 -0.95
CA ILE A 190 2.03 0.55 -2.25
C ILE A 190 2.75 1.91 -2.28
N GLN A 191 2.08 3.00 -1.87
CA GLN A 191 2.68 4.34 -1.85
C GLN A 191 3.97 4.38 -1.02
N LYS A 192 4.01 3.75 0.17
CA LYS A 192 5.24 3.68 0.98
C LYS A 192 6.31 2.80 0.34
N GLY A 193 5.93 1.73 -0.35
CA GLY A 193 6.85 0.94 -1.16
C GLY A 193 7.50 1.79 -2.25
N LEU A 194 6.72 2.60 -2.96
CA LEU A 194 7.20 3.51 -3.99
C LEU A 194 8.19 4.54 -3.43
N ASP A 195 7.87 5.16 -2.29
CA ASP A 195 8.76 6.12 -1.61
C ASP A 195 10.14 5.50 -1.31
N ALA A 196 10.16 4.25 -0.86
CA ALA A 196 11.40 3.53 -0.53
C ALA A 196 12.28 3.24 -1.76
N THR A 197 11.70 3.10 -2.96
CA THR A 197 12.46 2.76 -4.18
C THR A 197 13.31 3.92 -4.71
N LYS A 198 12.87 5.17 -4.47
CA LYS A 198 13.38 6.39 -5.13
C LYS A 198 13.34 6.32 -6.66
N ALA A 199 12.52 5.44 -7.24
CA ALA A 199 12.39 5.26 -8.69
C ALA A 199 11.61 6.42 -9.34
N ASN A 200 11.56 6.41 -10.68
CA ASN A 200 10.71 7.36 -11.40
C ASN A 200 9.28 6.80 -11.43
N ILE A 201 8.36 7.48 -10.76
CA ILE A 201 6.97 7.04 -10.62
C ILE A 201 6.09 7.85 -11.58
N ILE A 202 5.30 7.14 -12.38
CA ILE A 202 4.29 7.71 -13.27
C ILE A 202 2.93 7.17 -12.82
N TYR A 203 2.06 8.09 -12.38
CA TYR A 203 0.68 7.75 -12.06
C TYR A 203 -0.18 7.82 -13.31
N PHE A 204 -1.04 6.81 -13.51
CA PHE A 204 -2.13 6.86 -14.49
C PHE A 204 -3.47 6.95 -13.76
N LYS A 205 -4.47 7.53 -14.44
CA LYS A 205 -5.81 7.71 -13.87
C LYS A 205 -6.43 6.40 -13.43
N HIS A 206 -7.21 6.45 -12.34
CA HIS A 206 -7.76 5.25 -11.73
C HIS A 206 -8.53 4.38 -12.74
N ASN A 207 -8.10 3.11 -12.88
CA ASN A 207 -8.69 2.14 -13.81
C ASN A 207 -8.75 2.58 -15.30
N ASP A 208 -8.01 3.61 -15.71
CA ASP A 208 -8.02 4.12 -17.08
C ASP A 208 -6.88 3.50 -17.90
N VAL A 209 -7.20 2.41 -18.60
CA VAL A 209 -6.28 1.70 -19.51
C VAL A 209 -5.80 2.61 -20.65
N ASN A 210 -6.63 3.54 -21.11
CA ASN A 210 -6.26 4.44 -22.21
C ASN A 210 -5.23 5.47 -21.76
N ASP A 211 -5.38 6.01 -20.56
CA ASP A 211 -4.40 6.92 -19.96
C ASP A 211 -3.05 6.22 -19.78
N LEU A 212 -3.03 4.98 -19.25
CA LEU A 212 -1.82 4.18 -19.16
C LEU A 212 -1.20 3.95 -20.54
N SER A 213 -1.99 3.55 -21.54
CA SER A 213 -1.52 3.35 -22.93
C SER A 213 -0.88 4.62 -23.51
N ASN A 214 -1.49 5.79 -23.27
CA ASN A 214 -0.96 7.08 -23.70
C ASN A 214 0.37 7.42 -23.03
N LEU A 215 0.50 7.15 -21.73
CA LEU A 215 1.74 7.35 -20.97
C LEU A 215 2.85 6.41 -21.47
N LEU A 216 2.52 5.15 -21.78
CA LEU A 216 3.44 4.18 -22.37
C LEU A 216 3.91 4.59 -23.77
N MET A 217 3.01 5.05 -24.64
CA MET A 217 3.37 5.60 -25.96
C MET A 217 4.30 6.81 -25.83
N LYS A 218 4.02 7.71 -24.88
CA LYS A 218 4.87 8.87 -24.61
C LYS A 218 6.25 8.43 -24.14
N GLN A 219 6.33 7.43 -23.25
CA GLN A 219 7.60 6.89 -22.79
C GLN A 219 8.38 6.21 -23.92
N ALA A 220 7.72 5.44 -24.80
CA ALA A 220 8.35 4.81 -25.95
C ALA A 220 9.02 5.83 -26.88
N LYS A 221 8.36 6.97 -27.14
CA LYS A 221 8.95 8.09 -27.91
C LYS A 221 10.17 8.71 -27.23
N ILE A 222 10.20 8.77 -25.90
CA ILE A 222 11.37 9.24 -25.14
C ILE A 222 12.52 8.21 -25.27
N ASP A 223 12.19 6.93 -25.22
CA ASP A 223 13.15 5.84 -25.30
C ASP A 223 13.84 5.78 -26.66
N GLU A 224 13.13 6.10 -27.75
CA GLU A 224 13.68 6.21 -29.12
C GLU A 224 14.82 7.23 -29.22
N GLN A 225 14.80 8.29 -28.40
CA GLN A 225 15.86 9.30 -28.40
C GLN A 225 17.20 8.77 -27.88
N ASN A 226 17.19 7.72 -27.05
CA ASN A 226 18.40 7.10 -26.53
C ASN A 226 18.18 5.63 -26.16
N LEU A 227 18.25 4.77 -27.19
CA LEU A 227 18.06 3.31 -27.06
C LEU A 227 19.02 2.67 -26.04
N LYS A 228 20.28 3.15 -25.95
CA LYS A 228 21.28 2.63 -25.00
C LYS A 228 20.89 2.89 -23.55
N LYS A 229 20.26 4.04 -23.28
CA LYS A 229 19.73 4.37 -21.95
C LYS A 229 18.45 3.56 -21.68
N ALA A 230 17.53 3.52 -22.64
CA ALA A 230 16.25 2.83 -22.52
C ALA A 230 16.40 1.32 -22.22
N ALA A 231 17.39 0.67 -22.82
CA ALA A 231 17.69 -0.76 -22.61
C ALA A 231 18.12 -1.09 -21.16
N LYS A 232 18.56 -0.09 -20.38
CA LYS A 232 19.00 -0.28 -18.98
C LYS A 232 17.91 0.03 -17.95
N ILE A 233 16.77 0.58 -18.38
CA ILE A 233 15.66 0.95 -17.51
C ILE A 233 14.71 -0.24 -17.41
N LYS A 234 14.47 -0.74 -16.20
CA LYS A 234 13.41 -1.71 -15.96
C LYS A 234 12.09 -0.95 -15.81
N ARG A 235 11.01 -1.53 -16.33
CA ARG A 235 9.66 -0.97 -16.30
C ARG A 235 8.77 -1.90 -15.48
N PHE A 236 7.97 -1.31 -14.60
CA PHE A 236 7.05 -2.03 -13.72
C PHE A 236 5.65 -1.40 -13.83
N LEU A 237 4.63 -2.24 -13.72
CA LEU A 237 3.25 -1.87 -13.49
C LEU A 237 2.86 -2.42 -12.11
N ILE A 238 2.34 -1.57 -11.23
CA ILE A 238 1.86 -1.98 -9.90
C ILE A 238 0.37 -1.62 -9.80
N VAL A 239 -0.46 -2.60 -9.50
CA VAL A 239 -1.93 -2.45 -9.37
C VAL A 239 -2.46 -3.30 -8.22
N GLU A 240 -3.69 -3.02 -7.79
CA GLU A 240 -4.43 -3.83 -6.82
C GLU A 240 -5.44 -4.72 -7.55
N GLY A 241 -5.67 -5.94 -7.07
CA GLY A 241 -6.72 -6.81 -7.58
C GLY A 241 -8.11 -6.24 -7.29
N ILE A 242 -8.38 -5.89 -6.03
CA ILE A 242 -9.43 -4.97 -5.61
C ILE A 242 -8.76 -3.78 -4.91
N TYR A 243 -9.04 -2.57 -5.37
CA TYR A 243 -8.51 -1.35 -4.79
C TYR A 243 -9.13 -1.06 -3.42
N MET A 244 -8.29 -0.96 -2.38
CA MET A 244 -8.72 -0.66 -1.01
C MET A 244 -9.49 0.67 -0.89
N ASN A 245 -9.21 1.62 -1.76
CA ASN A 245 -9.75 2.97 -1.67
C ASN A 245 -11.07 3.19 -2.42
N THR A 246 -11.44 2.26 -3.31
CA THR A 246 -12.63 2.40 -4.17
C THR A 246 -13.52 1.16 -4.17
N GLY A 247 -12.97 -0.02 -3.83
CA GLY A 247 -13.65 -1.31 -3.96
C GLY A 247 -13.87 -1.72 -5.42
N ASN A 248 -13.19 -1.09 -6.38
CA ASN A 248 -13.20 -1.51 -7.78
C ASN A 248 -12.14 -2.59 -8.03
N ILE A 249 -12.35 -3.40 -9.06
CA ILE A 249 -11.34 -4.34 -9.56
C ILE A 249 -10.51 -3.69 -10.66
N CYS A 250 -9.26 -4.11 -10.84
CA CYS A 250 -8.45 -3.67 -11.98
C CYS A 250 -8.89 -4.38 -13.29
N PRO A 251 -8.80 -3.71 -14.46
CA PRO A 251 -9.02 -4.32 -15.77
C PRO A 251 -7.82 -5.18 -16.19
N LEU A 252 -7.62 -6.30 -15.49
CA LEU A 252 -6.39 -7.09 -15.58
C LEU A 252 -6.06 -7.61 -16.99
N PRO A 253 -7.00 -8.15 -17.80
CA PRO A 253 -6.68 -8.64 -19.14
C PRO A 253 -6.05 -7.58 -20.06
N GLU A 254 -6.59 -6.36 -20.02
CA GLU A 254 -6.10 -5.24 -20.81
C GLU A 254 -4.74 -4.75 -20.31
N LEU A 255 -4.54 -4.71 -18.99
CA LEU A 255 -3.26 -4.35 -18.37
C LEU A 255 -2.16 -5.36 -18.75
N VAL A 256 -2.44 -6.66 -18.71
CA VAL A 256 -1.51 -7.71 -19.13
C VAL A 256 -1.17 -7.59 -20.62
N ALA A 257 -2.14 -7.24 -21.48
CA ALA A 257 -1.86 -6.98 -22.89
C ALA A 257 -0.87 -5.81 -23.08
N LEU A 258 -1.04 -4.71 -22.33
CA LEU A 258 -0.10 -3.59 -22.35
C LEU A 258 1.28 -3.98 -21.80
N CYS A 259 1.35 -4.77 -20.72
CA CYS A 259 2.61 -5.28 -20.17
C CYS A 259 3.39 -6.09 -21.21
N ARG A 260 2.71 -6.97 -21.97
CA ARG A 260 3.34 -7.75 -23.05
C ARG A 260 3.82 -6.89 -24.20
N GLN A 261 3.03 -5.89 -24.60
CA GLN A 261 3.34 -4.98 -25.69
C GLN A 261 4.57 -4.12 -25.36
N TYR A 262 4.60 -3.53 -24.17
CA TYR A 262 5.61 -2.54 -23.76
C TYR A 262 6.70 -3.10 -22.82
N LYS A 263 6.71 -4.43 -22.61
CA LYS A 263 7.70 -5.18 -21.82
C LYS A 263 7.82 -4.67 -20.38
N LEU A 264 6.68 -4.48 -19.71
CA LEU A 264 6.62 -4.20 -18.29
C LEU A 264 6.58 -5.50 -17.49
N ARG A 265 7.16 -5.45 -16.29
CA ARG A 265 6.86 -6.42 -15.24
C ARG A 265 5.62 -5.99 -14.48
N ILE A 266 4.78 -6.91 -14.03
CA ILE A 266 3.54 -6.60 -13.30
C ILE A 266 3.57 -7.19 -11.90
N PHE A 267 3.34 -6.33 -10.91
CA PHE A 267 3.10 -6.71 -9.52
C PHE A 267 1.63 -6.44 -9.19
N ILE A 268 0.97 -7.42 -8.58
CA ILE A 268 -0.43 -7.31 -8.17
C ILE A 268 -0.53 -7.46 -6.67
N ASP A 269 -1.12 -6.46 -6.02
CA ASP A 269 -1.57 -6.56 -4.63
C ASP A 269 -2.96 -7.22 -4.58
N GLU A 270 -2.99 -8.48 -4.17
CA GLU A 270 -4.18 -9.32 -4.01
C GLU A 270 -4.71 -9.27 -2.56
N SER A 271 -4.30 -8.31 -1.72
CA SER A 271 -4.64 -8.33 -0.28
C SER A 271 -6.15 -8.44 0.00
N ILE A 272 -7.01 -7.78 -0.80
CA ILE A 272 -8.48 -7.90 -0.68
C ILE A 272 -9.03 -9.05 -1.52
N SER A 273 -8.52 -9.23 -2.74
CA SER A 273 -9.07 -10.17 -3.73
C SER A 273 -8.72 -11.63 -3.44
N PHE A 274 -7.59 -11.90 -2.80
CA PHE A 274 -7.26 -13.22 -2.28
C PHE A 274 -8.27 -13.65 -1.21
N GLY A 275 -8.87 -14.81 -1.41
CA GLY A 275 -9.97 -15.34 -0.60
C GLY A 275 -11.34 -14.71 -0.88
N THR A 276 -11.47 -13.77 -1.83
CA THR A 276 -12.77 -13.10 -2.10
C THR A 276 -13.19 -13.14 -3.55
N LEU A 277 -12.25 -13.13 -4.50
CA LEU A 277 -12.50 -13.25 -5.94
C LEU A 277 -12.02 -14.58 -6.50
N GLY A 278 -12.70 -15.01 -7.57
CA GLY A 278 -12.43 -16.27 -8.25
C GLY A 278 -13.27 -17.43 -7.68
N LYS A 279 -13.39 -18.51 -8.45
CA LYS A 279 -14.21 -19.67 -8.08
C LYS A 279 -13.69 -20.37 -6.82
N HIS A 280 -12.38 -20.31 -6.60
CA HIS A 280 -11.70 -20.90 -5.44
C HIS A 280 -11.00 -19.82 -4.61
N GLY A 281 -11.39 -18.55 -4.72
CA GLY A 281 -10.80 -17.48 -3.92
C GLY A 281 -9.31 -17.24 -4.21
N LYS A 282 -8.80 -17.55 -5.40
CA LYS A 282 -7.38 -17.34 -5.74
C LYS A 282 -7.05 -15.89 -6.13
N GLY A 283 -8.05 -15.03 -6.25
CA GLY A 283 -7.86 -13.61 -6.54
C GLY A 283 -8.24 -13.18 -7.95
N ILE A 284 -7.75 -12.02 -8.35
CA ILE A 284 -8.14 -11.37 -9.61
C ILE A 284 -7.67 -12.14 -10.85
N THR A 285 -6.54 -12.86 -10.75
CA THR A 285 -6.04 -13.71 -11.84
C THR A 285 -6.99 -14.85 -12.16
N GLU A 286 -7.57 -15.51 -11.14
CA GLU A 286 -8.59 -16.55 -11.33
C GLU A 286 -9.93 -15.95 -11.79
N HIS A 287 -10.29 -14.76 -11.30
CA HIS A 287 -11.54 -14.10 -11.71
C HIS A 287 -11.62 -13.86 -13.22
N PHE A 288 -10.50 -13.47 -13.84
CA PHE A 288 -10.42 -13.20 -15.28
C PHE A 288 -9.83 -14.36 -16.11
N ASP A 289 -9.57 -15.52 -15.50
CA ASP A 289 -8.89 -16.65 -16.16
C ASP A 289 -7.52 -16.27 -16.78
N VAL A 290 -6.80 -15.34 -16.15
CA VAL A 290 -5.46 -14.91 -16.57
C VAL A 290 -4.42 -15.93 -16.06
N PRO A 291 -3.55 -16.47 -16.93
CA PRO A 291 -2.49 -17.37 -16.52
C PRO A 291 -1.50 -16.71 -15.55
N LYS A 292 -1.09 -17.44 -14.51
CA LYS A 292 -0.23 -16.90 -13.44
C LYS A 292 1.16 -16.55 -13.96
N CYS A 293 1.62 -17.23 -15.02
CA CYS A 293 2.87 -16.93 -15.70
C CYS A 293 2.91 -15.57 -16.41
N GLU A 294 1.76 -14.90 -16.60
CA GLU A 294 1.70 -13.52 -17.10
C GLU A 294 1.96 -12.50 -15.98
N ILE A 295 2.04 -12.93 -14.71
CA ILE A 295 2.23 -12.08 -13.53
C ILE A 295 3.60 -12.36 -12.90
N ASP A 296 4.43 -11.33 -12.74
CA ASP A 296 5.79 -11.51 -12.19
C ASP A 296 5.78 -11.72 -10.67
N MET A 297 4.88 -11.02 -9.95
CA MET A 297 4.74 -11.15 -8.51
C MET A 297 3.30 -10.89 -8.08
N ILE A 298 2.77 -11.79 -7.28
CA ILE A 298 1.56 -11.57 -6.51
C ILE A 298 1.97 -11.34 -5.07
N MET A 299 1.43 -10.30 -4.47
CA MET A 299 1.68 -9.88 -3.10
C MET A 299 0.34 -9.73 -2.40
N GLY A 300 0.24 -10.12 -1.13
CA GLY A 300 -1.05 -10.16 -0.46
C GLY A 300 -0.93 -10.13 1.07
N SER A 301 -2.07 -9.88 1.71
CA SER A 301 -2.21 -9.85 3.15
C SER A 301 -2.91 -11.11 3.66
N LEU A 302 -2.48 -11.58 4.84
CA LEU A 302 -3.15 -12.62 5.62
C LEU A 302 -4.07 -12.00 6.70
N ASP A 303 -4.15 -10.67 6.77
CA ASP A 303 -4.86 -9.93 7.82
C ASP A 303 -6.39 -9.99 7.68
N TRP A 304 -6.90 -10.24 6.45
CA TRP A 304 -8.31 -10.05 6.11
C TRP A 304 -9.05 -11.37 5.88
N ALA A 305 -9.13 -11.85 4.62
CA ALA A 305 -9.88 -13.06 4.27
C ALA A 305 -9.40 -14.29 5.07
N MET A 306 -8.10 -14.33 5.39
CA MET A 306 -7.45 -15.44 6.10
C MET A 306 -7.66 -15.44 7.61
N GLY A 307 -8.19 -14.37 8.20
CA GLY A 307 -8.45 -14.29 9.65
C GLY A 307 -7.21 -14.45 10.54
N SER A 308 -6.02 -14.11 10.05
CA SER A 308 -4.76 -14.15 10.79
C SER A 308 -4.08 -12.76 10.76
N ILE A 309 -2.76 -12.71 10.86
CA ILE A 309 -1.94 -11.54 10.52
C ILE A 309 -0.81 -11.99 9.61
N GLY A 310 -0.26 -11.06 8.83
CA GLY A 310 0.92 -11.27 8.02
C GLY A 310 0.69 -10.88 6.58
N GLY A 311 1.67 -11.21 5.75
CA GLY A 311 1.52 -11.10 4.31
C GLY A 311 2.38 -12.11 3.60
N PHE A 312 2.19 -12.20 2.30
CA PHE A 312 2.93 -13.13 1.46
C PHE A 312 3.29 -12.51 0.13
N CYS A 313 4.30 -13.08 -0.51
CA CYS A 313 4.56 -12.91 -1.93
C CYS A 313 4.65 -14.31 -2.56
N VAL A 314 4.05 -14.50 -3.73
CA VAL A 314 4.15 -15.72 -4.53
C VAL A 314 4.60 -15.41 -5.95
N GLY A 315 5.32 -16.35 -6.56
CA GLY A 315 5.90 -16.19 -7.89
C GLY A 315 6.84 -17.33 -8.25
N THR A 316 7.76 -17.08 -9.16
CA THR A 316 8.81 -18.04 -9.53
C THR A 316 9.88 -18.14 -8.44
N SER A 317 10.59 -19.27 -8.37
CA SER A 317 11.68 -19.47 -7.39
C SER A 317 12.71 -18.34 -7.43
N PHE A 318 13.10 -17.88 -8.63
CA PHE A 318 14.06 -16.77 -8.78
C PHE A 318 13.57 -15.45 -8.17
N ILE A 319 12.26 -15.18 -8.31
CA ILE A 319 11.65 -13.99 -7.72
C ILE A 319 11.67 -14.13 -6.20
N ILE A 320 11.18 -15.25 -5.67
CA ILE A 320 11.04 -15.46 -4.23
C ILE A 320 12.41 -15.54 -3.53
N GLU A 321 13.40 -16.18 -4.13
CA GLU A 321 14.78 -16.22 -3.61
C GLU A 321 15.37 -14.80 -3.49
N HIS A 322 15.22 -13.97 -4.54
CA HIS A 322 15.65 -12.58 -4.49
C HIS A 322 14.92 -11.81 -3.38
N GLN A 323 13.64 -12.09 -3.15
CA GLN A 323 12.84 -11.47 -2.10
C GLN A 323 13.36 -11.82 -0.70
N ARG A 324 13.73 -13.09 -0.46
CA ARG A 324 14.29 -13.54 0.82
C ARG A 324 15.62 -12.85 1.13
N LEU A 325 16.42 -12.53 0.11
CA LEU A 325 17.73 -11.89 0.27
C LEU A 325 17.65 -10.35 0.35
N SER A 326 16.69 -9.74 -0.35
CA SER A 326 16.63 -8.28 -0.53
C SER A 326 15.47 -7.61 0.20
N GLY A 327 14.48 -8.38 0.66
CA GLY A 327 13.29 -7.87 1.33
C GLY A 327 13.59 -7.39 2.74
N LEU A 328 13.68 -6.07 2.93
CA LEU A 328 14.00 -5.47 4.24
C LEU A 328 13.01 -5.90 5.34
N GLY A 329 11.72 -5.97 5.01
CA GLY A 329 10.68 -6.43 5.95
C GLY A 329 10.77 -7.91 6.31
N TYR A 330 11.49 -8.72 5.53
CA TYR A 330 11.74 -10.14 5.80
C TYR A 330 13.03 -10.34 6.59
N CYS A 331 14.10 -9.63 6.21
CA CYS A 331 15.40 -9.73 6.85
C CYS A 331 15.44 -9.04 8.22
N PHE A 332 14.81 -7.88 8.38
CA PHE A 332 14.98 -7.01 9.55
C PHE A 332 13.72 -6.85 10.41
N SER A 333 12.75 -7.77 10.29
CA SER A 333 11.57 -7.85 11.15
C SER A 333 11.47 -9.23 11.78
N ALA A 334 11.05 -9.31 13.04
CA ALA A 334 10.76 -10.60 13.70
C ALA A 334 9.71 -11.37 12.90
N SER A 335 9.83 -12.69 12.80
CA SER A 335 8.92 -13.52 11.98
C SER A 335 7.49 -13.53 12.50
N LEU A 336 6.57 -13.97 11.64
CA LEU A 336 5.17 -14.17 12.00
C LEU A 336 5.09 -15.13 13.21
N PRO A 337 4.34 -14.82 14.28
CA PRO A 337 4.21 -15.75 15.40
C PRO A 337 3.70 -17.13 14.94
N PRO A 338 4.30 -18.25 15.37
CA PRO A 338 3.89 -19.59 14.94
C PRO A 338 2.39 -19.89 15.13
N LEU A 339 1.75 -19.31 16.15
CA LEU A 339 0.31 -19.44 16.38
C LEU A 339 -0.53 -18.82 15.24
N LEU A 340 -0.09 -17.69 14.68
CA LEU A 340 -0.76 -16.98 13.59
C LEU A 340 -0.43 -17.62 12.24
N THR A 341 0.80 -18.11 12.09
CA THR A 341 1.19 -18.94 10.94
C THR A 341 0.33 -20.21 10.86
N THR A 342 0.12 -20.89 12.00
CA THR A 342 -0.73 -22.09 12.07
C THR A 342 -2.19 -21.74 11.80
N ALA A 343 -2.70 -20.64 12.35
CA ALA A 343 -4.05 -20.16 12.05
C ALA A 343 -4.25 -19.93 10.54
N ALA A 344 -3.28 -19.32 9.85
CA ALA A 344 -3.33 -19.12 8.41
C ALA A 344 -3.31 -20.45 7.62
N ILE A 345 -2.54 -21.45 8.07
CA ILE A 345 -2.56 -22.80 7.48
C ILE A 345 -3.96 -23.43 7.59
N THR A 346 -4.57 -23.37 8.76
CA THR A 346 -5.92 -23.91 8.99
C THR A 346 -6.95 -23.15 8.15
N SER A 347 -6.84 -21.83 8.03
CA SER A 347 -7.67 -21.03 7.12
C SER A 347 -7.55 -21.49 5.66
N LEU A 348 -6.34 -21.75 5.16
CA LEU A 348 -6.13 -22.27 3.79
C LEU A 348 -6.80 -23.63 3.60
N ASN A 349 -6.75 -24.51 4.60
CA ASN A 349 -7.43 -25.80 4.55
C ASN A 349 -8.95 -25.65 4.44
N ILE A 350 -9.53 -24.76 5.26
CA ILE A 350 -10.96 -24.47 5.23
C ILE A 350 -11.36 -23.93 3.84
N MET A 351 -10.58 -22.99 3.30
CA MET A 351 -10.80 -22.42 1.97
C MET A 351 -10.75 -23.49 0.86
N LYS A 352 -9.74 -24.36 0.90
CA LYS A 352 -9.58 -25.46 -0.08
C LYS A 352 -10.72 -26.48 -0.01
N ASN A 353 -11.18 -26.80 1.20
CA ASN A 353 -12.20 -27.82 1.43
C ASN A 353 -13.63 -27.30 1.24
N ASN A 354 -13.87 -26.00 1.37
CA ASN A 354 -15.21 -25.39 1.34
C ASN A 354 -15.33 -24.27 0.28
N PRO A 355 -15.24 -24.58 -1.03
CA PRO A 355 -15.33 -23.57 -2.09
C PRO A 355 -16.68 -22.84 -2.15
N GLN A 356 -17.74 -23.38 -1.53
CA GLN A 356 -19.04 -22.70 -1.42
C GLN A 356 -18.97 -21.39 -0.64
N LEU A 357 -17.95 -21.20 0.22
CA LEU A 357 -17.73 -19.95 0.96
C LEU A 357 -17.60 -18.75 0.02
N PHE A 358 -16.88 -18.91 -1.09
CA PHE A 358 -16.66 -17.83 -2.06
C PHE A 358 -17.95 -17.45 -2.80
N ARG A 359 -18.78 -18.44 -3.15
CA ARG A 359 -20.11 -18.19 -3.72
C ARG A 359 -21.01 -17.47 -2.72
N SER A 360 -21.04 -17.92 -1.46
CA SER A 360 -21.84 -17.26 -0.41
C SER A 360 -21.41 -15.82 -0.18
N LEU A 361 -20.10 -15.53 -0.17
CA LEU A 361 -19.59 -14.18 -0.06
C LEU A 361 -20.04 -13.32 -1.26
N ARG A 362 -19.88 -13.83 -2.48
CA ARG A 362 -20.30 -13.15 -3.71
C ARG A 362 -21.79 -12.80 -3.67
N ASP A 363 -22.63 -13.75 -3.30
CA ASP A 363 -24.08 -13.56 -3.23
C ASP A 363 -24.44 -12.48 -2.18
N ASN A 364 -23.77 -12.48 -1.02
CA ASN A 364 -23.93 -11.43 0.00
C ASN A 364 -23.46 -10.06 -0.51
N CYS A 365 -22.34 -9.99 -1.24
CA CYS A 365 -21.83 -8.75 -1.83
C CYS A 365 -22.81 -8.14 -2.82
N ILE A 366 -23.40 -8.98 -3.67
CA ILE A 366 -24.42 -8.57 -4.66
C ILE A 366 -25.68 -8.08 -3.94
N ALA A 367 -26.17 -8.83 -2.94
CA ALA A 367 -27.37 -8.45 -2.20
C ALA A 367 -27.20 -7.11 -1.46
N ILE A 368 -26.05 -6.88 -0.80
CA ILE A 368 -25.72 -5.58 -0.20
C ILE A 368 -25.66 -4.49 -1.27
N ASN A 369 -25.02 -4.74 -2.41
CA ASN A 369 -24.92 -3.78 -3.50
C ASN A 369 -26.31 -3.36 -4.03
N GLU A 370 -27.20 -4.32 -4.27
CA GLU A 370 -28.59 -4.07 -4.68
C GLU A 370 -29.39 -3.33 -3.60
N GLY A 371 -29.14 -3.62 -2.33
CA GLY A 371 -29.74 -2.90 -1.20
C GLY A 371 -29.31 -1.44 -1.15
N LEU A 372 -28.00 -1.18 -1.32
CA LEU A 372 -27.43 0.18 -1.33
C LEU A 372 -27.97 1.03 -2.49
N GLN A 373 -28.21 0.44 -3.66
CA GLN A 373 -28.79 1.14 -4.81
C GLN A 373 -30.21 1.69 -4.55
N LYS A 374 -30.93 1.14 -3.56
CA LYS A 374 -32.27 1.60 -3.17
C LYS A 374 -32.24 2.83 -2.26
N ILE A 375 -31.08 3.22 -1.74
CA ILE A 375 -30.92 4.38 -0.85
C ILE A 375 -30.65 5.62 -1.71
N HIS A 376 -31.66 6.49 -1.89
CA HIS A 376 -31.57 7.58 -2.85
C HIS A 376 -30.59 8.72 -2.47
N CYS A 377 -30.26 8.87 -1.19
CA CYS A 377 -29.34 9.91 -0.71
C CYS A 377 -27.85 9.48 -0.75
N LEU A 378 -27.58 8.20 -0.99
CA LEU A 378 -26.24 7.62 -1.04
C LEU A 378 -25.95 7.04 -2.44
N GLU A 379 -24.68 6.80 -2.72
CA GLU A 379 -24.20 6.19 -3.96
C GLU A 379 -23.04 5.24 -3.65
N CYS A 380 -23.03 4.04 -4.26
CA CYS A 380 -21.91 3.12 -4.17
C CYS A 380 -21.34 2.86 -5.56
N SER A 381 -20.06 3.19 -5.77
CA SER A 381 -19.37 3.00 -7.04
C SER A 381 -18.45 1.77 -7.06
N SER A 382 -18.41 0.99 -5.97
CA SER A 382 -17.59 -0.22 -5.87
C SER A 382 -18.06 -1.33 -6.81
N PHE A 383 -17.19 -2.29 -7.13
CA PHE A 383 -17.57 -3.45 -7.93
C PHE A 383 -18.66 -4.26 -7.19
N PRO A 384 -19.74 -4.73 -7.85
CA PRO A 384 -20.85 -5.41 -7.19
C PRO A 384 -20.45 -6.65 -6.38
N GLU A 385 -19.41 -7.36 -6.76
CA GLU A 385 -18.92 -8.55 -6.03
C GLU A 385 -17.82 -8.24 -5.02
N SER A 386 -17.28 -7.00 -5.02
CA SER A 386 -16.28 -6.59 -4.03
C SER A 386 -16.86 -6.67 -2.62
N PRO A 387 -16.18 -7.32 -1.67
CA PRO A 387 -16.61 -7.33 -0.28
C PRO A 387 -16.33 -6.01 0.44
N VAL A 388 -15.57 -5.10 -0.16
CA VAL A 388 -15.41 -3.73 0.31
C VAL A 388 -16.29 -2.81 -0.51
N LYS A 389 -17.26 -2.18 0.15
CA LYS A 389 -18.16 -1.18 -0.45
C LYS A 389 -17.80 0.20 0.07
N HIS A 390 -17.53 1.12 -0.84
CA HIS A 390 -17.42 2.54 -0.56
C HIS A 390 -18.73 3.22 -0.91
N VAL A 391 -19.37 3.79 0.10
CA VAL A 391 -20.66 4.49 0.00
C VAL A 391 -20.43 5.97 0.20
N TYR A 392 -20.77 6.76 -0.80
CA TYR A 392 -20.60 8.20 -0.86
C TYR A 392 -21.94 8.91 -0.69
N LEU A 393 -21.92 10.18 -0.29
CA LEU A 393 -23.08 11.05 -0.42
C LEU A 393 -23.36 11.27 -1.91
N LYS A 394 -24.62 11.11 -2.34
CA LYS A 394 -24.98 11.31 -3.76
C LYS A 394 -24.77 12.75 -4.20
N ASN A 395 -25.15 13.70 -3.35
CA ASN A 395 -24.88 15.12 -3.58
C ASN A 395 -23.48 15.46 -3.09
N LYS A 396 -22.54 15.60 -4.02
CA LYS A 396 -21.14 15.96 -3.71
C LYS A 396 -21.06 17.30 -2.99
N LYS A 397 -20.34 17.33 -1.87
CA LYS A 397 -20.07 18.53 -1.07
C LYS A 397 -18.56 18.75 -0.94
N ASP A 398 -18.16 19.78 -0.19
CA ASP A 398 -16.76 19.93 0.21
C ASP A 398 -16.33 18.77 1.13
N ARG A 399 -15.05 18.41 1.07
CA ARG A 399 -14.48 17.28 1.79
C ARG A 399 -14.79 17.32 3.29
N THR A 400 -14.60 18.47 3.92
CA THR A 400 -14.76 18.60 5.39
C THR A 400 -16.21 18.40 5.82
N THR A 401 -17.16 18.85 5.01
CA THR A 401 -18.59 18.61 5.24
C THR A 401 -18.94 17.16 4.99
N GLU A 402 -18.42 16.52 3.93
CA GLU A 402 -18.65 15.08 3.70
C GLU A 402 -18.11 14.24 4.86
N GLU A 403 -16.88 14.48 5.32
CA GLU A 403 -16.29 13.77 6.46
C GLU A 403 -17.14 13.92 7.73
N LYS A 404 -17.58 15.15 8.05
CA LYS A 404 -18.44 15.40 9.21
C LYS A 404 -19.79 14.70 9.11
N LEU A 405 -20.44 14.75 7.95
CA LEU A 405 -21.74 14.12 7.74
C LEU A 405 -21.64 12.60 7.78
N LEU A 406 -20.65 12.02 7.09
CA LEU A 406 -20.44 10.56 7.08
C LEU A 406 -20.04 10.04 8.47
N SER A 407 -19.22 10.78 9.22
CA SER A 407 -18.91 10.44 10.62
C SER A 407 -20.18 10.41 11.46
N LYS A 408 -21.05 11.43 11.38
CA LYS A 408 -22.33 11.45 12.09
C LYS A 408 -23.25 10.29 11.69
N ILE A 409 -23.29 9.93 10.41
CA ILE A 409 -24.04 8.75 9.94
C ILE A 409 -23.46 7.47 10.55
N SER A 410 -22.13 7.32 10.59
CA SER A 410 -21.45 6.16 11.22
C SER A 410 -21.76 6.08 12.72
N ASP A 411 -21.65 7.19 13.46
CA ASP A 411 -21.99 7.28 14.88
C ASP A 411 -23.45 6.83 15.12
N LYS A 412 -24.38 7.40 14.35
CA LYS A 412 -25.81 7.06 14.43
C LYS A 412 -26.10 5.61 14.07
N CYS A 413 -25.40 5.03 13.09
CA CYS A 413 -25.53 3.61 12.77
C CYS A 413 -25.13 2.74 13.96
N ILE A 414 -24.04 3.07 14.65
CA ILE A 414 -23.58 2.32 15.84
C ILE A 414 -24.57 2.45 16.99
N GLU A 415 -25.14 3.64 17.21
CA GLU A 415 -26.24 3.82 18.16
C GLU A 415 -27.44 2.93 17.87
N ASN A 416 -27.68 2.63 16.58
CA ASN A 416 -28.70 1.73 16.06
C ASN A 416 -28.18 0.32 15.75
N ASN A 417 -27.15 -0.13 16.48
CA ASN A 417 -26.63 -1.51 16.45
C ASN A 417 -26.03 -1.95 15.09
N LEU A 418 -25.52 -1.04 14.28
CA LEU A 418 -24.82 -1.31 13.02
C LEU A 418 -23.43 -0.66 13.01
N ALA A 419 -22.37 -1.47 12.95
CA ALA A 419 -21.01 -0.97 12.90
C ALA A 419 -20.56 -0.76 11.44
N VAL A 420 -20.44 0.51 11.04
CA VAL A 420 -19.84 0.96 9.78
C VAL A 420 -18.72 1.95 10.06
N ILE A 421 -17.69 2.00 9.21
CA ILE A 421 -16.50 2.83 9.44
C ILE A 421 -16.38 3.93 8.40
N THR A 422 -15.81 5.06 8.79
CA THR A 422 -15.29 6.08 7.88
C THR A 422 -13.78 5.86 7.72
N PRO A 423 -13.27 5.59 6.51
CA PRO A 423 -11.82 5.48 6.29
C PRO A 423 -11.11 6.78 6.69
N ALA A 424 -10.00 6.63 7.41
CA ALA A 424 -9.09 7.72 7.75
C ALA A 424 -7.88 7.65 6.83
N TYR A 425 -7.41 8.82 6.40
CA TYR A 425 -6.28 8.96 5.49
C TYR A 425 -5.23 9.90 6.10
N LEU A 426 -3.97 9.66 5.80
CA LEU A 426 -2.88 10.53 6.25
C LEU A 426 -2.67 11.68 5.27
N GLU A 427 -2.30 12.85 5.78
CA GLU A 427 -1.93 14.00 4.92
C GLU A 427 -0.72 13.71 4.02
N ALA A 428 0.10 12.74 4.40
CA ALA A 428 1.25 12.28 3.63
C ALA A 428 0.88 11.37 2.44
N GLU A 429 -0.40 11.01 2.27
CA GLU A 429 -0.87 10.28 1.11
C GLU A 429 -0.83 11.14 -0.15
N LYS A 430 -0.40 10.55 -1.26
CA LYS A 430 -0.21 11.29 -2.50
C LYS A 430 -1.55 11.76 -3.08
N ASN A 431 -2.51 10.84 -3.10
CA ASN A 431 -3.86 11.07 -3.57
C ASN A 431 -4.81 10.63 -2.46
N ILE A 432 -5.51 11.59 -1.86
CA ILE A 432 -6.43 11.33 -0.78
C ILE A 432 -7.81 11.02 -1.40
N PRO A 433 -8.36 9.80 -1.22
CA PRO A 433 -9.66 9.45 -1.78
C PRO A 433 -10.79 10.33 -1.25
N ARG A 434 -11.90 10.40 -2.00
CA ARG A 434 -13.12 11.08 -1.55
C ARG A 434 -13.63 10.41 -0.25
N PRO A 435 -14.07 11.19 0.75
CA PRO A 435 -14.69 10.64 1.96
C PRO A 435 -15.86 9.71 1.64
N SER A 436 -15.92 8.58 2.34
CA SER A 436 -16.97 7.56 2.17
C SER A 436 -17.23 6.85 3.49
N LEU A 437 -18.36 6.14 3.57
CA LEU A 437 -18.57 5.05 4.50
C LEU A 437 -18.03 3.77 3.85
N ARG A 438 -17.20 3.02 4.56
CA ARG A 438 -16.69 1.72 4.12
C ARG A 438 -17.46 0.62 4.85
N LEU A 439 -18.10 -0.24 4.08
CA LEU A 439 -18.78 -1.44 4.56
C LEU A 439 -17.99 -2.66 4.08
N CYS A 440 -17.72 -3.58 4.99
CA CYS A 440 -17.05 -4.84 4.74
C CYS A 440 -18.07 -5.99 4.84
N VAL A 441 -18.34 -6.66 3.72
CA VAL A 441 -19.30 -7.75 3.61
C VAL A 441 -18.65 -9.07 4.01
N SER A 442 -19.37 -9.90 4.78
CA SER A 442 -18.88 -11.18 5.26
C SER A 442 -19.82 -12.33 4.86
N THR A 443 -19.27 -13.55 4.76
CA THR A 443 -20.04 -14.80 4.62
C THR A 443 -20.98 -15.06 5.81
N LEU A 444 -20.69 -14.47 6.97
CA LEU A 444 -21.47 -14.63 8.21
C LEU A 444 -22.85 -13.95 8.16
N LEU A 445 -23.04 -13.06 7.19
CA LEU A 445 -24.30 -12.33 7.00
C LEU A 445 -25.33 -13.25 6.34
N ASN A 446 -26.53 -13.27 6.90
CA ASN A 446 -27.70 -13.85 6.27
C ASN A 446 -28.59 -12.74 5.68
N LYS A 447 -29.66 -13.13 4.99
CA LYS A 447 -30.59 -12.17 4.38
C LYS A 447 -31.18 -11.16 5.38
N SER A 448 -31.55 -11.61 6.58
CA SER A 448 -32.09 -10.69 7.60
C SER A 448 -31.06 -9.67 8.10
N ASP A 449 -29.78 -10.05 8.19
CA ASP A 449 -28.72 -9.12 8.56
C ASP A 449 -28.50 -8.06 7.47
N ILE A 450 -28.54 -8.47 6.21
CA ILE A 450 -28.41 -7.59 5.04
C ILE A 450 -29.57 -6.60 5.00
N ASP A 451 -30.81 -7.09 5.13
CA ASP A 451 -32.01 -6.24 5.16
C ASP A 451 -31.96 -5.27 6.35
N PHE A 452 -31.53 -5.73 7.53
CA PHE A 452 -31.32 -4.88 8.70
C PHE A 452 -30.29 -3.79 8.43
N ALA A 453 -29.10 -4.15 7.91
CA ALA A 453 -28.02 -3.21 7.66
C ALA A 453 -28.43 -2.12 6.66
N VAL A 454 -29.08 -2.50 5.56
CA VAL A 454 -29.54 -1.57 4.52
C VAL A 454 -30.61 -0.62 5.08
N ASN A 455 -31.57 -1.15 5.85
CA ASN A 455 -32.64 -0.33 6.44
C ASN A 455 -32.10 0.64 7.51
N VAL A 456 -31.21 0.19 8.39
CA VAL A 456 -30.59 1.07 9.41
C VAL A 456 -29.76 2.15 8.73
N LEU A 457 -28.90 1.78 7.78
CA LEU A 457 -28.09 2.76 7.05
C LEU A 457 -28.97 3.80 6.33
N LYS A 458 -30.06 3.36 5.68
CA LYS A 458 -31.03 4.25 5.04
C LYS A 458 -31.62 5.24 6.03
N ASN A 459 -32.21 4.74 7.12
CA ASN A 459 -32.88 5.57 8.12
C ASN A 459 -31.92 6.58 8.76
N CYS A 460 -30.70 6.14 9.13
CA CYS A 460 -29.68 7.02 9.69
C CYS A 460 -29.21 8.09 8.69
N ALA A 461 -29.06 7.72 7.42
CA ALA A 461 -28.65 8.68 6.38
C ALA A 461 -29.74 9.71 6.08
N GLU A 462 -31.01 9.29 5.96
CA GLU A 462 -32.16 10.18 5.75
C GLU A 462 -32.34 11.15 6.92
N GLU A 463 -32.22 10.67 8.16
CA GLU A 463 -32.31 11.51 9.37
C GLU A 463 -31.21 12.57 9.43
N ILE A 464 -29.95 12.21 9.18
CA ILE A 464 -28.81 13.14 9.27
C ILE A 464 -28.79 14.13 8.11
N LEU A 465 -29.24 13.72 6.93
CA LEU A 465 -29.28 14.57 5.73
C LEU A 465 -30.56 15.41 5.64
N SER A 466 -31.53 15.19 6.53
CA SER A 466 -32.84 15.85 6.54
C SER A 466 -33.61 15.68 5.22
N VAL A 467 -33.58 14.47 4.64
CA VAL A 467 -34.20 14.11 3.35
C VAL A 467 -35.40 13.20 3.56
#